data_AF-A9BEX2-F1
#
_entry.id   AF-A9BEX2-F1
#
_cell.length_a   1.000
_cell.length_b   1.000
_cell.length_c   1.000
_cell.angle_alpha   90.00
_cell.angle_beta   90.00
_cell.angle_gamma   90.00
#
_symmetry.space_group_name_H-M   'P 1'
#
loop_
_entity.id
_entity.type
_entity.pdbx_description
1 polymer ?
#
loop_
_entity_poly.entity_id
_entity_poly.type
_entity_poly.pdbx_seq_one_letter_code
_entity_poly.pdbx_strand_id
1 'polypeptide(L)' 'MNLGINYDRILNKAKYKYVIPIIAAKRAETLKNLDELKGITEKKDYVSIALKELENGKIQVKNSALLDSLSK' A
#
# COMPACT_ATOMS: atom_id res chain seq x y z
N MET A 1 14.39 2.61 -11.85
CA MET A 1 14.58 2.14 -10.45
C MET A 1 13.96 0.76 -10.33
N ASN A 2 14.77 -0.28 -10.10
CA ASN A 2 14.24 -1.56 -9.66
C ASN A 2 13.94 -1.42 -8.16
N LEU A 3 12.67 -1.29 -7.80
CA LEU A 3 12.25 -0.95 -6.44
C LEU A 3 12.52 -2.08 -5.43
N GLY A 4 12.96 -3.26 -5.90
CA GLY A 4 13.13 -4.44 -5.08
C GLY A 4 11.86 -4.78 -4.30
N ILE A 5 10.69 -4.48 -4.89
CA ILE A 5 9.39 -4.81 -4.32
C ILE A 5 9.06 -6.21 -4.79
N ASN A 6 8.92 -7.14 -3.85
CA ASN A 6 8.51 -8.50 -4.16
C ASN A 6 6.97 -8.58 -4.16
N TYR A 7 6.37 -8.56 -5.35
CA TYR A 7 4.91 -8.60 -5.49
C TYR A 7 4.31 -9.92 -5.00
N ASP A 8 5.01 -11.05 -5.13
CA ASP A 8 4.54 -12.34 -4.62
C ASP A 8 4.44 -12.35 -3.09
N ARG A 9 5.41 -11.73 -2.41
CA ARG A 9 5.35 -11.52 -0.96
C ARG A 9 4.16 -10.66 -0.55
N ILE A 10 3.87 -9.61 -1.31
CA ILE A 10 2.71 -8.76 -1.06
C ILE A 10 1.42 -9.57 -1.29
N LEU A 11 1.33 -10.32 -2.39
CA LEU A 11 0.15 -11.09 -2.75
C LEU A 11 -0.16 -12.18 -1.72
N ASN A 12 0.87 -12.84 -1.18
CA ASN A 12 0.70 -13.81 -0.10
C ASN A 12 0.10 -13.19 1.18
N LYS A 13 0.27 -11.87 1.39
CA LYS A 13 -0.31 -11.14 2.53
C LYS A 13 -1.67 -10.53 2.21
N ALA A 14 -1.78 -9.87 1.07
CA ALA A 14 -3.02 -9.30 0.55
C ALA A 14 -3.60 -10.30 -0.46
N LYS A 15 -4.42 -11.24 0.04
CA LYS A 15 -5.06 -12.34 -0.72
C LYS A 15 -5.73 -11.95 -2.05
N TYR A 16 -5.89 -10.67 -2.34
CA TYR A 16 -6.55 -10.12 -3.52
C TYR A 16 -5.60 -9.22 -4.32
N LYS A 17 -5.20 -9.67 -5.52
CA LYS A 17 -4.28 -8.94 -6.41
C LYS A 17 -4.73 -7.50 -6.68
N TYR A 18 -6.03 -7.29 -6.91
CA TYR A 18 -6.60 -5.97 -7.24
C TYR A 18 -6.64 -5.02 -6.06
N VAL A 19 -6.59 -5.53 -4.83
CA VAL A 19 -6.60 -4.71 -3.61
C VAL A 19 -5.22 -4.05 -3.38
N ILE A 20 -4.14 -4.66 -3.86
CA ILE A 20 -2.77 -4.14 -3.72
C ILE A 20 -2.64 -2.70 -4.25
N PRO A 21 -2.95 -2.40 -5.53
CA PRO A 21 -2.81 -1.03 -6.05
C PRO A 21 -3.74 -0.04 -5.35
N ILE A 22 -4.94 -0.46 -4.96
CA ILE A 22 -5.91 0.39 -4.25
C ILE A 22 -5.34 0.81 -2.88
N ILE A 23 -4.80 -0.15 -2.13
CA ILE A 23 -4.20 0.13 -0.82
C ILE A 23 -2.92 0.96 -0.95
N ALA A 24 -2.06 0.62 -1.93
CA ALA A 24 -0.85 1.37 -2.17
C ALA A 24 -1.16 2.83 -2.52
N ALA A 25 -2.15 3.07 -3.40
CA ALA A 25 -2.59 4.42 -3.77
C ALA A 25 -3.16 5.19 -2.58
N LYS A 26 -4.09 4.60 -1.82
CA LYS A 26 -4.70 5.25 -0.66
C LYS A 26 -3.68 5.56 0.44
N ARG A 27 -2.69 4.67 0.62
CA ARG A 27 -1.59 4.92 1.55
C ARG A 27 -0.66 6.01 1.04
N ALA A 28 -0.32 6.00 -0.24
CA ALA A 28 0.52 7.02 -0.85
C ALA A 28 -0.11 8.42 -0.71
N GLU A 29 -1.42 8.54 -0.92
CA GLU A 29 -2.17 9.77 -0.69
C GLU A 29 -2.10 10.22 0.78
N THR A 30 -2.27 9.29 1.73
CA THR A 30 -2.16 9.59 3.17
C THR A 30 -0.75 10.10 3.52
N LEU A 31 0.29 9.48 2.97
CA LEU A 31 1.68 9.90 3.20
C LEU A 31 1.95 11.28 2.62
N LYS A 32 1.47 11.56 1.41
CA LYS A 32 1.57 12.87 0.78
C LYS A 32 0.90 13.95 1.63
N ASN A 33 -0.34 13.72 2.07
CA ASN A 33 -1.08 14.69 2.89
C ASN A 33 -0.38 14.92 4.24
N LEU A 34 0.22 13.88 4.84
CA LEU A 34 1.01 14.01 6.07
C LEU A 34 2.26 14.87 5.88
N ASP A 35 2.97 14.70 4.76
CA ASP A 35 4.16 15.50 4.45
C ASP A 35 3.78 16.95 4.15
N GLU A 36 2.68 17.19 3.42
CA GLU A 36 2.13 18.54 3.20
C GLU A 36 1.76 19.23 4.52
N LEU A 37 1.09 18.53 5.44
CA LEU A 37 0.76 19.05 6.77
C LEU A 37 2.01 19.36 7.62
N LYS A 38 3.12 18.67 7.38
CA LYS A 38 4.40 18.92 8.05
C LYS A 38 5.25 20.00 7.36
N GLY A 39 4.77 20.57 6.25
CA GLY A 39 5.52 21.54 5.46
C GLY A 39 6.70 20.95 4.69
N ILE A 40 6.72 19.63 4.47
CA ILE A 40 7.77 18.96 3.71
C ILE A 40 7.48 19.15 2.22
N THR A 41 8.39 19.82 1.51
CA THR A 41 8.25 20.14 0.07
C THR A 41 8.99 19.16 -0.85
N GLU A 42 9.83 18.27 -0.29
CA GLU A 42 10.51 17.26 -1.09
C GLU A 42 9.52 16.25 -1.68
N LYS A 43 9.59 16.09 -3.01
CA LYS A 43 8.86 15.02 -3.71
C LYS A 43 9.48 13.67 -3.39
N LYS A 44 8.76 12.86 -2.62
CA LYS A 44 9.06 11.45 -2.39
C LYS A 44 8.21 10.56 -3.30
N ASP A 45 8.72 9.37 -3.59
CA ASP A 45 7.92 8.33 -4.26
C ASP A 45 7.04 7.61 -3.24
N TYR A 46 5.89 8.23 -2.94
CA TYR A 46 4.94 7.72 -1.95
C TYR A 46 4.37 6.35 -2.30
N VAL A 47 4.23 6.04 -3.60
CA VAL A 47 3.71 4.73 -4.06
C VAL A 47 4.71 3.64 -3.72
N SER A 48 5.98 3.87 -3.98
CA SER A 48 7.06 2.94 -3.65
C SER A 48 7.19 2.72 -2.15
N ILE A 49 7.08 3.79 -1.35
CA ILE A 49 7.07 3.69 0.12
C ILE A 49 5.87 2.85 0.58
N ALA A 50 4.68 3.11 0.06
CA ALA A 50 3.47 2.36 0.40
C ALA A 50 3.58 0.87 0.04
N LEU A 51 4.10 0.53 -1.14
CA LEU A 51 4.30 -0.86 -1.54
C LEU A 51 5.33 -1.56 -0.63
N LYS A 52 6.39 -0.87 -0.23
CA LYS A 52 7.40 -1.42 0.71
C LYS A 52 6.80 -1.63 2.11
N GLU A 53 5.97 -0.70 2.58
CA GLU A 53 5.25 -0.87 3.84
C GLU A 53 4.27 -2.05 3.78
N LEU A 54 3.60 -2.24 2.64
CA LEU A 54 2.70 -3.37 2.40
C LEU A 54 3.45 -4.70 2.39
N GLU A 55 4.59 -4.77 1.70
CA GLU A 55 5.49 -5.92 1.68
C GLU A 55 5.93 -6.30 3.10
N ASN A 56 6.29 -5.30 3.92
CA ASN A 56 6.70 -5.50 5.31
C ASN A 56 5.53 -5.80 6.26
N GLY A 57 4.27 -5.66 5.82
CA GLY A 57 3.08 -5.89 6.65
C GLY A 57 2.75 -4.76 7.63
N LYS A 58 3.34 -3.57 7.44
CA LYS A 58 3.02 -2.37 8.23
C LYS A 58 1.64 -1.80 7.90
N ILE A 59 1.16 -2.05 6.68
CA ILE A 59 -0.19 -1.74 6.24
C ILE A 59 -0.93 -3.05 5.99
N GLN A 60 -2.16 -3.12 6.47
CA GLN A 60 -3.04 -4.27 6.32
C GLN A 60 -4.39 -3.84 5.77
N VAL A 61 -5.04 -4.75 5.04
CA VAL A 61 -6.39 -4.52 4.55
C VAL A 61 -7.35 -4.53 5.74
N LYS A 62 -7.88 -3.37 6.14
CA LYS A 62 -9.02 -3.33 7.06
C LYS A 62 -10.24 -3.91 6.32
N ASN A 63 -11.02 -4.75 7.01
CA ASN A 63 -12.13 -5.53 6.44
C ASN A 63 -11.73 -6.59 5.40
N SER A 64 -10.63 -7.32 5.63
CA SER A 64 -10.36 -8.55 4.87
C SER A 64 -11.55 -9.52 4.86
N ALA A 65 -12.30 -9.60 5.97
CA ALA A 65 -13.52 -10.41 6.08
C ALA A 65 -14.62 -10.01 5.07
N LEU A 66 -14.75 -8.73 4.74
CA LEU A 66 -15.72 -8.27 3.75
C LEU A 66 -15.30 -8.68 2.33
N LEU A 67 -13.99 -8.65 2.04
CA LEU A 67 -13.46 -9.13 0.76
C LEU A 67 -13.63 -10.64 0.60
N ASP A 68 -13.41 -11.41 1.68
CA ASP A 68 -13.68 -12.86 1.70
C ASP A 68 -15.16 -13.18 1.42
N SER A 69 -16.09 -12.26 1.74
CA SER A 69 -17.52 -12.42 1.41
C SER A 69 -17.87 -12.08 -0.05
N LEU A 70 -17.01 -11.34 -0.76
CA LEU A 70 -17.19 -10.95 -2.16
C LEU A 70 -16.57 -11.95 -3.16
N SER A 71 -15.79 -12.91 -2.66
CA SER A 71 -15.17 -13.97 -3.48
C SER A 71 -15.98 -15.27 -3.55
N LYS A 72 -17.20 -15.30 -2.99
CA LYS A 72 -18.15 -16.41 -3.09
C LYS A 72 -19.26 -16.07 -4.08
#